data_AF-F8KTF7-F1
#
_entry.id   AF-F8KTF7-F1
#
_cell.length_a   1.000
_cell.length_b   1.000
_cell.length_c   1.000
_cell.angle_alpha   90.00
_cell.angle_beta   90.00
_cell.angle_gamma   90.00
#
_symmetry.space_group_name_H-M   'P 1'
#
loop_
_entity.id
_entity.type
_entity.pdbx_description
1 polymer ?
#
loop_
_entity_poly.entity_id
_entity_poly.type
_entity_poly.pdbx_seq_one_letter_code
_entity_poly.pdbx_strand_id
1 'polypeptide(L)'
;MINSGKSPGGKLIEELMAFLKEKGFLLEDLRKLLNQDTFLQAWNYTEIKQDKYSFKELLAWVKEHFNPNLHSAASLTKEEKAGEGLILSCCFMDKKNAPLTSEKDPFLRVMTKELDEDLKKNFGNKDMIMLK
;
A
#
# COMPACT_ATOMS: atom_id res chain seq x y z
N MET A 1 -28.98 38.11 -8.54
CA MET A 1 -27.70 37.49 -8.91
C MET A 1 -27.40 36.40 -7.90
N ILE A 2 -27.57 35.14 -8.28
CA ILE A 2 -27.27 34.00 -7.39
C ILE A 2 -25.77 33.78 -7.48
N ASN A 3 -25.06 34.13 -6.41
CA ASN A 3 -23.63 33.91 -6.28
C ASN A 3 -23.44 32.40 -6.06
N SER A 4 -23.22 31.65 -7.13
CA SER A 4 -22.89 30.23 -7.08
C SER A 4 -21.46 30.09 -6.55
N GLY A 5 -21.31 30.18 -5.23
CA GLY A 5 -20.07 29.85 -4.55
C GLY A 5 -19.71 28.40 -4.88
N LYS A 6 -18.75 28.21 -5.78
CA LYS A 6 -18.20 26.90 -6.11
C LYS A 6 -17.74 26.27 -4.80
N SER A 7 -18.23 25.06 -4.50
CA SER A 7 -17.79 24.34 -3.32
C SER A 7 -16.26 24.16 -3.36
N PRO A 8 -15.56 24.06 -2.22
CA PRO A 8 -14.11 23.86 -2.17
C PRO A 8 -13.62 22.72 -3.06
N GLY A 9 -14.43 21.66 -3.21
CA GLY A 9 -14.15 20.53 -4.09
C GLY A 9 -14.19 20.88 -5.59
N GLY A 10 -15.06 21.81 -6.00
CA GLY A 10 -15.16 22.23 -7.41
C GLY A 10 -13.90 22.93 -7.91
N LYS A 11 -13.29 23.78 -7.07
CA LYS A 11 -12.05 24.47 -7.41
C LYS A 11 -10.85 23.51 -7.50
N LEU A 12 -10.75 22.57 -6.56
CA LEU A 12 -9.70 21.54 -6.57
C LEU A 12 -9.79 20.64 -7.82
N ILE A 13 -10.99 20.26 -8.23
CA ILE A 13 -11.20 19.46 -9.46
C ILE A 13 -10.78 20.25 -10.70
N GLU A 14 -11.09 21.55 -10.76
CA GLU A 14 -10.66 22.41 -11.87
C GLU A 14 -9.13 22.54 -11.96
N GLU A 15 -8.46 22.73 -10.82
CA GLU A 15 -6.99 22.81 -10.74
C GLU A 15 -6.33 21.48 -11.13
N LEU A 16 -6.85 20.36 -10.64
CA LEU A 16 -6.38 19.01 -11.01
C LEU A 16 -6.55 18.75 -12.52
N MET A 17 -7.69 19.11 -13.10
CA MET A 17 -7.93 18.96 -14.54
C MET A 17 -7.00 19.83 -15.38
N ALA A 18 -6.71 21.05 -14.93
CA ALA A 18 -5.76 21.93 -15.61
C ALA A 18 -4.34 21.34 -15.61
N PHE A 19 -3.88 20.85 -14.46
CA PHE A 19 -2.58 20.18 -14.32
C PHE A 19 -2.45 18.96 -15.24
N LEU A 20 -3.47 18.08 -15.27
CA LEU A 20 -3.43 16.88 -16.10
C LEU A 20 -3.36 17.21 -17.60
N LYS A 21 -4.12 18.23 -18.05
CA LYS A 21 -4.05 18.71 -19.43
C LYS A 21 -2.68 19.30 -19.77
N GLU A 22 -2.09 20.09 -18.89
CA GLU A 22 -0.75 20.66 -19.07
C GLU A 22 0.31 19.57 -19.25
N LYS A 23 0.17 18.44 -18.53
CA LYS A 23 1.07 17.28 -18.64
C LYS A 23 0.77 16.37 -19.84
N GLY A 24 -0.18 16.73 -20.70
CA GLY A 24 -0.51 15.97 -21.91
C GLY A 24 -1.39 14.75 -21.69
N PHE A 25 -2.02 14.62 -20.52
CA PHE A 25 -2.99 13.55 -20.26
C PHE A 25 -4.37 13.94 -20.81
N LEU A 26 -4.95 13.07 -21.64
CA LEU A 26 -6.33 13.19 -22.08
C LEU A 26 -7.26 12.58 -21.03
N LEU A 27 -8.39 13.24 -20.76
CA LEU A 27 -9.41 12.77 -19.81
C LEU A 27 -9.95 11.38 -20.16
N GLU A 28 -9.98 11.04 -21.45
CA GLU A 28 -10.42 9.73 -21.95
C GLU A 28 -9.42 8.62 -21.63
N ASP A 29 -8.12 8.93 -21.62
CA ASP A 29 -7.06 8.00 -21.22
C ASP A 29 -6.99 7.87 -19.70
N LEU A 30 -7.22 8.96 -18.98
CA LEU A 30 -7.44 8.95 -17.53
C LEU A 30 -8.61 8.06 -17.15
N ARG A 31 -9.71 8.06 -17.90
CA ARG A 31 -10.85 7.17 -17.63
C ARG A 31 -10.52 5.68 -17.79
N LYS A 32 -9.56 5.34 -18.65
CA LYS A 32 -9.05 3.97 -18.83
C LYS A 32 -8.02 3.58 -17.76
N LEU A 33 -7.21 4.54 -17.30
CA LEU A 33 -6.16 4.35 -16.28
C LEU A 33 -6.69 4.46 -14.84
N LEU A 34 -7.70 5.29 -14.61
CA LEU A 34 -8.37 5.56 -13.34
C LEU A 34 -9.68 4.78 -13.22
N ASN A 35 -9.64 3.49 -13.56
CA ASN A 35 -10.50 2.57 -12.81
C ASN A 35 -10.26 2.90 -11.32
N GLN A 36 -11.33 3.27 -10.60
CA GLN A 36 -11.25 3.70 -9.20
C GLN A 36 -10.48 2.68 -8.35
N ASP A 37 -10.69 1.39 -8.59
CA ASP A 37 -10.06 0.29 -7.87
C ASP A 37 -8.56 0.21 -8.23
N THR A 38 -8.19 0.35 -9.51
CA THR A 38 -6.77 0.38 -9.94
C THR A 38 -6.03 1.58 -9.36
N PHE A 39 -6.67 2.75 -9.31
CA PHE A 39 -6.08 3.94 -8.71
C PHE A 39 -5.88 3.77 -7.20
N LEU A 40 -6.87 3.21 -6.50
CA LEU A 40 -6.78 2.93 -5.08
C LEU A 40 -5.70 1.88 -4.78
N GLN A 41 -5.60 0.82 -5.57
CA GLN A 41 -4.52 -0.16 -5.46
C GLN A 41 -3.16 0.52 -5.60
N ALA A 42 -2.96 1.31 -6.66
CA ALA A 42 -1.68 2.00 -6.88
C ALA A 42 -1.35 2.99 -5.75
N TRP A 43 -2.36 3.61 -5.14
CA TRP A 43 -2.19 4.55 -4.04
C TRP A 43 -1.82 3.86 -2.72
N ASN A 44 -2.39 2.68 -2.46
CA ASN A 44 -2.21 1.95 -1.20
C ASN A 44 -1.13 0.86 -1.27
N TYR A 45 -0.59 0.62 -2.47
CA TYR A 45 0.47 -0.35 -2.72
C TYR A 45 1.85 0.28 -2.57
N THR A 46 2.65 -0.28 -1.66
CA THR A 46 4.07 0.05 -1.50
C THR A 46 4.91 -1.12 -2.03
N GLU A 47 5.76 -0.87 -3.03
CA GLU A 47 6.73 -1.85 -3.53
C GLU A 47 8.17 -1.41 -3.21
N ILE A 48 8.91 -2.28 -2.52
CA ILE A 48 10.31 -2.05 -2.16
C ILE A 48 11.17 -3.16 -2.79
N LYS A 49 12.28 -2.77 -3.42
CA LYS A 49 13.29 -3.68 -3.97
C LYS A 49 14.64 -3.32 -3.37
N GLN A 50 15.17 -4.18 -2.51
CA GLN A 50 16.48 -3.96 -1.89
C GLN A 50 17.14 -5.26 -1.44
N ASP A 51 18.47 -5.29 -1.40
CA ASP A 51 19.21 -6.52 -1.11
C ASP A 51 18.92 -7.09 0.28
N LYS A 52 18.70 -6.23 1.28
CA LYS A 52 18.37 -6.64 2.65
C LYS A 52 17.25 -5.80 3.22
N TYR A 53 16.21 -6.43 3.77
CA TYR A 53 15.10 -5.75 4.45
C TYR A 53 15.14 -6.02 5.95
N SER A 54 14.90 -4.98 6.76
CA SER A 54 14.99 -5.06 8.22
C SER A 54 13.64 -5.09 8.92
N PHE A 55 13.62 -5.66 10.11
CA PHE A 55 12.46 -5.62 11.00
C PHE A 55 12.08 -4.19 11.37
N LYS A 56 13.09 -3.31 11.50
CA LYS A 56 12.87 -1.89 11.79
C LYS A 56 12.10 -1.19 10.68
N GLU A 57 12.44 -1.42 9.42
CA GLU A 57 11.72 -0.86 8.27
C GLU A 57 10.28 -1.37 8.21
N LEU A 58 10.07 -2.67 8.46
CA LEU A 58 8.73 -3.23 8.59
C LEU A 58 7.89 -2.53 9.66
N LEU A 59 8.45 -2.38 10.87
CA LEU A 59 7.75 -1.72 11.96
C LEU A 59 7.46 -0.26 11.67
N ALA A 60 8.35 0.44 10.96
CA ALA A 60 8.13 1.82 10.55
C ALA A 60 6.94 1.92 9.59
N TRP A 61 6.92 1.10 8.54
CA TRP A 61 5.81 1.07 7.57
C TRP A 61 4.48 0.70 8.24
N VAL A 62 4.48 -0.32 9.11
CA VAL A 62 3.30 -0.74 9.86
C VAL A 62 2.79 0.40 10.73
N LYS A 63 3.65 1.09 11.49
CA LYS A 63 3.23 2.21 12.34
C LYS A 63 2.65 3.39 11.58
N GLU A 64 3.17 3.66 10.38
CA GLU A 64 2.68 4.73 9.52
C GLU A 64 1.26 4.48 9.00
N HIS A 65 0.95 3.22 8.65
CA HIS A 65 -0.32 2.86 8.00
C HIS A 65 -1.33 2.19 8.93
N PHE A 66 -0.95 1.82 10.16
CA PHE A 66 -1.83 1.15 11.10
C PHE A 66 -2.88 2.11 11.69
N ASN A 67 -4.16 1.79 11.49
CA ASN A 67 -5.27 2.50 12.10
C ASN A 67 -5.88 1.65 13.23
N PRO A 68 -5.72 2.02 14.52
CA PRO A 68 -6.21 1.23 15.65
C PRO A 68 -7.73 1.13 15.72
N ASN A 69 -8.49 1.93 14.98
CA ASN A 69 -9.95 1.79 14.90
C ASN A 69 -10.37 0.71 13.90
N LEU A 70 -9.56 0.46 12.87
CA LEU A 70 -9.87 -0.48 11.79
C LEU A 70 -9.12 -1.81 11.96
N HIS A 71 -7.85 -1.74 12.37
CA HIS A 71 -6.93 -2.87 12.32
C HIS A 71 -6.78 -3.53 13.69
N SER A 72 -6.64 -4.86 13.73
CA SER A 72 -6.27 -5.63 14.93
C SER A 72 -4.79 -5.99 14.97
N ALA A 73 -4.18 -6.16 13.80
CA ALA A 73 -2.80 -6.62 13.62
C ALA A 73 -2.34 -6.34 12.18
N ALA A 74 -1.06 -6.59 11.90
CA ALA A 74 -0.53 -6.77 10.56
C ALA A 74 0.01 -8.19 10.40
N SER A 75 -0.25 -8.83 9.27
CA SER A 75 0.40 -10.11 8.91
C SER A 75 1.50 -9.85 7.90
N LEU A 76 2.65 -10.48 8.10
CA LEU A 76 3.73 -10.54 7.14
C LEU A 76 3.91 -12.00 6.70
N THR A 77 3.78 -12.27 5.42
CA THR A 77 4.12 -13.56 4.81
C THR A 77 5.45 -13.46 4.07
N LYS A 78 6.20 -14.57 4.02
CA LYS A 78 7.39 -14.72 3.18
C LYS A 78 7.16 -15.84 2.16
N GLU A 79 7.66 -15.64 0.96
CA GLU A 79 7.67 -16.61 -0.12
C GLU A 79 9.04 -16.57 -0.81
N GLU A 80 9.55 -17.72 -1.24
CA GLU A 80 10.73 -17.79 -2.09
C GLU A 80 10.30 -18.05 -3.53
N LYS A 81 10.78 -17.21 -4.45
CA LYS A 81 10.49 -17.35 -5.88
C LYS A 81 11.78 -17.49 -6.68
N ALA A 82 11.85 -18.54 -7.49
CA ALA A 82 12.99 -18.82 -8.35
C ALA A 82 13.28 -17.61 -9.26
N GLY A 83 14.53 -17.13 -9.23
CA GLY A 83 14.98 -15.97 -10.01
C GLY A 83 14.63 -14.59 -9.43
N GLU A 84 13.71 -14.51 -8.46
CA GLU A 84 13.27 -13.24 -7.83
C GLU A 84 13.70 -13.10 -6.37
N GLY A 85 14.09 -14.19 -5.70
CA GLY A 85 14.56 -14.17 -4.31
C GLY A 85 13.43 -14.30 -3.30
N LEU A 86 13.57 -13.64 -2.15
CA LEU A 86 12.57 -13.59 -1.09
C LEU A 86 11.56 -12.47 -1.37
N ILE A 87 10.28 -12.82 -1.31
CA ILE A 87 9.18 -11.88 -1.41
C ILE A 87 8.48 -11.84 -0.05
N LEU A 88 8.38 -10.65 0.52
CA LEU A 88 7.57 -10.40 1.71
C LEU A 88 6.30 -9.67 1.30
N SER A 89 5.17 -10.12 1.81
CA SER A 89 3.88 -9.46 1.63
C SER A 89 3.30 -9.10 2.99
N CYS A 90 2.97 -7.84 3.20
CA CYS A 90 2.32 -7.37 4.43
C CYS A 90 0.95 -6.77 4.14
N CYS A 91 -0.04 -7.23 4.89
CA CYS A 91 -1.39 -6.66 4.92
C CYS A 91 -1.88 -6.52 6.36
N PHE A 92 -2.83 -5.62 6.57
CA PHE A 92 -3.49 -5.44 7.86
C PHE A 92 -4.62 -6.45 8.05
N MET A 93 -5.01 -6.67 9.31
CA MET A 93 -6.14 -7.53 9.67
C MET A 93 -7.25 -6.71 10.30
N ASP A 94 -8.50 -7.06 10.00
CA ASP A 94 -9.68 -6.42 10.60
C ASP A 94 -9.87 -6.81 12.07
N LYS A 95 -10.88 -6.25 12.73
CA LYS A 95 -11.21 -6.57 14.14
C LYS A 95 -11.64 -8.02 14.38
N LYS A 96 -11.88 -8.80 13.33
CA LYS A 96 -12.20 -10.23 13.39
C LYS A 96 -10.99 -11.11 13.03
N ASN A 97 -9.81 -10.51 12.84
CA ASN A 97 -8.59 -11.17 12.38
C ASN A 97 -8.74 -11.79 10.98
N ALA A 98 -9.54 -11.18 10.10
CA ALA A 98 -9.51 -11.47 8.68
C ALA A 98 -8.51 -10.53 7.98
N PRO A 99 -7.71 -11.00 7.01
CA PRO A 99 -6.83 -10.13 6.23
C PRO A 99 -7.66 -9.14 5.41
N LEU A 100 -7.22 -7.88 5.43
CA LEU A 100 -7.75 -6.81 4.59
C LEU A 100 -7.03 -6.85 3.24
N THR A 101 -7.79 -7.19 2.19
CA THR A 101 -7.26 -7.44 0.84
C THR A 101 -7.95 -6.62 -0.23
N SER A 102 -8.72 -5.59 0.14
CA SER A 102 -9.34 -4.72 -0.86
C SER A 102 -8.33 -3.71 -1.40
N GLU A 103 -8.69 -3.07 -2.50
CA GLU A 103 -7.91 -2.05 -3.18
C GLU A 103 -7.65 -0.80 -2.33
N LYS A 104 -8.46 -0.61 -1.28
CA LYS A 104 -8.37 0.53 -0.36
C LYS A 104 -7.43 0.26 0.80
N ASP A 105 -7.03 -0.99 1.00
CA ASP A 105 -6.26 -1.40 2.15
C ASP A 105 -4.76 -1.26 1.85
N PRO A 106 -3.97 -0.67 2.76
CA PRO A 106 -2.53 -0.59 2.58
C PRO A 106 -1.91 -1.97 2.43
N PHE A 107 -1.06 -2.12 1.43
CA PHE A 107 -0.36 -3.36 1.13
C PHE A 107 1.12 -3.08 0.86
N LEU A 108 1.99 -3.81 1.54
CA LEU A 108 3.43 -3.72 1.33
C LEU A 108 3.92 -5.00 0.63
N ARG A 109 4.69 -4.82 -0.43
CA ARG A 109 5.46 -5.88 -1.07
C ARG A 109 6.94 -5.55 -1.06
N VAL A 110 7.75 -6.44 -0.51
CA VAL A 110 9.21 -6.30 -0.49
C VAL A 110 9.83 -7.45 -1.25
N MET A 111 10.67 -7.14 -2.23
CA MET A 111 11.55 -8.11 -2.87
C MET A 111 12.97 -7.91 -2.33
N THR A 112 13.50 -8.95 -1.72
CA THR A 112 14.80 -8.90 -1.06
C THR A 112 15.59 -10.19 -1.21
N LYS A 113 16.91 -10.12 -1.02
CA LYS A 113 17.78 -11.31 -1.05
C LYS A 113 17.99 -11.87 0.34
N GLU A 114 17.92 -11.02 1.36
CA GLU A 114 18.19 -11.41 2.74
C GLU A 114 17.29 -10.66 3.74
N LEU A 115 16.91 -11.36 4.81
CA LEU A 115 16.26 -10.77 5.99
C LEU A 115 17.29 -10.42 7.05
N ASP A 116 17.05 -9.38 7.85
CA ASP A 116 17.86 -9.20 9.07
C ASP A 116 17.61 -10.31 10.12
N GLU A 117 18.49 -10.37 11.11
CA GLU A 117 18.44 -11.40 12.15
C GLU A 117 17.15 -11.35 12.97
N ASP A 118 16.59 -10.16 13.17
CA ASP A 118 15.33 -9.98 13.88
C ASP A 118 14.16 -10.58 13.09
N LEU A 119 14.07 -10.33 11.78
CA LEU A 119 13.07 -10.97 10.92
C LEU A 119 13.27 -12.48 10.86
N LYS A 120 14.50 -12.96 10.65
CA LYS A 120 14.82 -14.40 10.66
C LYS A 120 14.35 -15.06 11.95
N LYS A 121 14.62 -14.43 13.10
CA LYS A 121 14.20 -14.92 14.42
C LYS A 121 12.68 -14.92 14.61
N ASN A 122 11.99 -13.88 14.15
CA ASN A 122 10.53 -13.77 14.25
C ASN A 122 9.83 -14.81 13.38
N PHE A 123 10.30 -15.03 12.15
CA PHE A 123 9.80 -16.09 11.27
C PHE A 123 10.14 -17.48 11.83
N GLY A 124 11.38 -17.69 12.25
CA GLY A 124 11.91 -19.03 12.53
C GLY A 124 11.64 -19.94 11.33
N ASN A 125 10.92 -21.04 11.59
CA ASN A 125 10.53 -22.03 10.57
C ASN A 125 9.15 -21.77 9.95
N LYS A 126 8.53 -20.62 10.24
CA LYS A 126 7.21 -20.25 9.70
C LYS A 126 7.36 -19.36 8.49
N ASP A 127 6.32 -19.38 7.66
CA ASP A 127 6.20 -18.51 6.49
C ASP A 127 5.33 -17.28 6.74
N MET A 128 4.74 -17.17 7.93
CA MET A 128 3.92 -16.03 8.32
C MET A 128 4.18 -15.65 9.78
N ILE A 129 4.26 -14.34 10.02
CA ILE A 129 4.25 -13.75 11.36
C ILE A 129 3.12 -12.73 11.47
N MET A 130 2.65 -12.51 12.70
CA MET A 130 1.70 -11.45 13.02
C MET A 130 2.36 -10.42 13.94
N LEU A 131 2.15 -9.16 13.62
CA LEU A 131 2.57 -8.01 14.41
C LEU A 131 1.33 -7.45 15.10
N LYS A 132 1.36 -7.38 16.43
CA LYS A 132 0.28 -6.88 17.29
C LYS A 132 0.75 -5.66 18.07
#